data_AF-A0A0S4V0E8-F1
#
_entry.id   AF-A0A0S4V0E8-F1
#
_cell.length_a   1.000
_cell.length_b   1.000
_cell.length_c   1.000
_cell.angle_alpha   90.00
_cell.angle_beta   90.00
_cell.angle_gamma   90.00
#
_symmetry.space_group_name_H-M   'P 1'
#
loop_
_entity.id
_entity.type
_entity.pdbx_description
1 polymer ?
#
loop_
_entity_poly.entity_id
_entity_poly.type
_entity_poly.pdbx_seq_one_letter_code
_entity_poly.pdbx_strand_id
1 'polypeptide(L)'
;MVREEPIEYAELADQEAGDQTNDVMLAHYRNELAQIDAARERMQEHRYGICIDCGEAIPFLRLQAQPTALRCLTCQAARERKWA
;
A
#
# COMPACT_ATOMS: atom_id res chain seq x y z
N MET A 1 17.97 4.47 -52.81
CA MET A 1 18.55 3.75 -51.67
C MET A 1 18.85 4.76 -50.56
N VAL A 2 17.88 5.03 -49.68
CA VAL A 2 18.07 5.07 -48.22
C VAL A 2 16.72 4.64 -47.65
N ARG A 3 16.72 3.57 -46.86
CA ARG A 3 15.58 3.07 -46.12
C ARG A 3 15.73 3.67 -44.72
N GLU A 4 15.06 4.77 -44.44
CA GLU A 4 15.10 5.41 -43.11
C GLU A 4 14.06 4.73 -42.22
N GLU A 5 14.54 4.05 -41.17
CA GLU A 5 13.76 3.21 -40.27
C GLU A 5 13.05 4.06 -39.22
N PRO A 6 11.70 4.07 -39.16
CA PRO A 6 10.96 4.86 -38.20
C PRO A 6 10.69 4.02 -36.95
N ILE A 7 11.64 3.93 -36.00
CA ILE A 7 11.40 3.22 -34.73
C ILE A 7 12.04 3.84 -33.48
N GLU A 8 12.56 5.07 -33.50
CA GLU A 8 13.22 5.62 -32.30
C GLU A 8 12.24 6.35 -31.35
N TYR A 9 11.23 7.05 -31.88
CA TYR A 9 10.32 7.87 -31.07
C TYR A 9 9.19 7.10 -30.38
N ALA A 10 8.74 5.98 -30.96
CA ALA A 10 7.65 5.18 -30.38
C ALA A 10 8.15 4.29 -29.23
N GLU A 11 9.37 3.76 -29.33
CA GLU A 11 9.99 2.95 -28.27
C GLU A 11 10.33 3.79 -27.03
N LEU A 12 10.73 5.05 -27.20
CA LEU A 12 10.98 5.99 -26.09
C LEU A 12 9.70 6.29 -25.28
N ALA A 13 8.56 6.48 -25.95
CA ALA A 13 7.28 6.74 -25.27
C ALA A 13 6.76 5.53 -24.47
N ASP A 14 6.99 4.31 -24.95
CA ASP A 14 6.62 3.07 -24.25
C ASP A 14 7.53 2.81 -23.03
N GLN A 15 8.84 3.13 -23.15
CA GLN A 15 9.79 3.08 -22.04
C GLN A 15 9.44 4.09 -20.93
N GLU A 16 9.15 5.34 -21.28
CA GLU A 16 8.76 6.36 -20.31
C GLU A 16 7.46 6.00 -19.56
N ALA A 17 6.48 5.43 -20.27
CA ALA A 17 5.27 4.90 -19.64
C ALA A 17 5.58 3.73 -18.70
N GLY A 18 6.48 2.82 -19.10
CA GLY A 18 6.97 1.73 -18.26
C GLY A 18 7.65 2.22 -16.99
N ASP A 19 8.56 3.18 -17.09
CA ASP A 19 9.28 3.75 -15.94
C ASP A 19 8.33 4.49 -14.97
N GLN A 20 7.35 5.22 -15.48
CA GLN A 20 6.33 5.87 -14.64
C GLN A 20 5.52 4.84 -13.83
N THR A 21 5.11 3.73 -14.46
CA THR A 21 4.39 2.66 -13.74
C THR A 21 5.27 1.98 -12.69
N ASN A 22 6.56 1.81 -12.98
CA ASN A 22 7.53 1.23 -12.05
C ASN A 22 7.69 2.10 -10.80
N ASP A 23 7.77 3.43 -10.96
CA ASP A 23 7.96 4.34 -9.84
C ASP A 23 6.74 4.36 -8.89
N VAL A 24 5.52 4.28 -9.45
CA VAL A 24 4.28 4.12 -8.65
C VAL A 24 4.30 2.81 -7.87
N MET A 25 4.71 1.71 -8.50
CA MET A 25 4.81 0.41 -7.84
C MET A 25 5.88 0.40 -6.74
N LEU A 26 7.04 1.01 -6.99
CA LEU A 26 8.09 1.18 -5.98
C LEU A 26 7.61 1.97 -4.76
N ALA A 27 6.86 3.06 -4.99
CA ALA A 27 6.26 3.83 -3.90
C ALA A 27 5.24 2.99 -3.09
N HIS A 28 4.42 2.19 -3.77
CA HIS A 28 3.49 1.27 -3.12
C HIS A 28 4.22 0.26 -2.22
N TYR A 29 5.23 -0.44 -2.74
CA TYR A 29 5.98 -1.43 -1.96
C TYR A 29 6.73 -0.80 -0.78
N ARG A 30 7.29 0.40 -0.94
CA ARG A 30 7.90 1.14 0.17
C ARG A 30 6.90 1.42 1.29
N ASN A 31 5.67 1.80 0.94
CA ASN A 31 4.61 2.03 1.92
C ASN A 31 4.16 0.73 2.61
N GLU A 32 4.05 -0.38 1.87
CA GLU A 32 3.75 -1.68 2.47
C GLU A 32 4.81 -2.13 3.47
N LEU A 33 6.10 -2.00 3.12
CA LEU A 33 7.20 -2.30 4.03
C LEU A 33 7.13 -1.46 5.30
N ALA A 34 6.90 -0.15 5.17
CA ALA A 34 6.73 0.74 6.32
C ALA A 34 5.56 0.33 7.22
N GLN A 35 4.44 -0.13 6.64
CA GLN A 35 3.29 -0.62 7.40
C GLN A 35 3.59 -1.93 8.15
N ILE A 36 4.36 -2.83 7.53
CA ILE A 36 4.81 -4.08 8.16
C ILE A 36 5.75 -3.77 9.33
N ASP A 37 6.73 -2.88 9.15
CA ASP A 37 7.65 -2.50 10.22
C ASP A 37 6.90 -1.84 11.40
N ALA A 38 5.94 -0.97 11.12
CA ALA A 38 5.08 -0.39 12.15
C ALA A 38 4.24 -1.46 12.87
N ALA A 39 3.76 -2.49 12.17
CA ALA A 39 3.06 -3.61 12.81
C ALA A 39 4.00 -4.42 13.73
N ARG A 40 5.25 -4.65 13.30
CA ARG A 40 6.28 -5.32 14.12
C ARG A 40 6.61 -4.51 15.38
N GLU A 41 6.74 -3.20 15.27
CA GLU A 41 6.95 -2.33 16.42
C GLU A 41 5.80 -2.46 17.45
N ARG A 42 4.55 -2.43 16.99
CA ARG A 42 3.39 -2.65 17.88
C ARG A 42 3.39 -4.02 18.55
N MET A 43 3.92 -5.05 17.89
CA MET A 43 4.08 -6.37 18.52
C MET A 43 5.09 -6.31 19.66
N GLN A 44 6.23 -5.63 19.48
CA GLN A 44 7.23 -5.44 20.52
C GLN A 44 6.67 -4.63 21.71
N GLU A 45 5.84 -3.64 21.42
CA GLU A 45 5.17 -2.82 22.44
C GLU A 45 3.94 -3.48 23.08
N HIS A 46 3.60 -4.73 22.70
CA HIS A 46 2.40 -5.45 23.15
C HIS A 46 1.07 -4.72 22.85
N ARG A 47 1.06 -3.86 21.83
CA ARG A 47 -0.13 -3.12 21.33
C ARG A 47 -0.65 -3.67 20.00
N TYR A 48 -0.06 -4.76 19.50
CA TYR A 48 -0.52 -5.38 18.27
C TYR A 48 -1.95 -5.93 18.42
N GLY A 49 -2.77 -5.69 17.41
CA GLY A 49 -4.17 -6.09 17.44
C GLY A 49 -5.06 -5.20 18.31
N ILE A 50 -4.63 -4.00 18.69
CA ILE A 50 -5.46 -3.01 19.37
C ILE A 50 -5.82 -1.89 18.41
N CYS A 51 -7.10 -1.52 18.35
CA CYS A 51 -7.58 -0.46 17.48
C CYS A 51 -7.08 0.91 17.95
N ILE A 52 -6.48 1.69 17.06
CA ILE A 52 -5.95 3.02 17.40
C ILE A 52 -7.02 4.10 17.67
N ASP A 53 -8.26 3.87 17.24
CA ASP A 53 -9.34 4.85 17.42
C ASP A 53 -10.19 4.56 18.68
N CYS A 54 -10.56 3.29 18.91
CA CYS A 54 -11.44 2.92 20.03
C CYS A 54 -10.74 2.17 21.16
N GLY A 55 -9.49 1.74 21.00
CA GLY A 55 -8.74 0.99 22.01
C GLY A 55 -9.15 -0.49 22.16
N GLU A 56 -10.15 -0.95 21.40
CA GLU A 56 -10.65 -2.32 21.49
C GLU A 56 -9.79 -3.30 20.69
N ALA A 57 -9.86 -4.59 21.03
CA ALA A 57 -9.18 -5.63 20.28
C ALA A 57 -9.71 -5.75 18.83
N ILE A 58 -8.79 -5.82 17.87
CA ILE A 58 -9.06 -6.08 16.45
C ILE A 58 -9.32 -7.59 16.29
N PRO A 59 -10.45 -7.99 15.66
CA PRO A 59 -10.76 -9.40 15.47
C PRO A 59 -9.62 -10.17 14.78
N PHE A 60 -9.30 -11.36 15.28
CA PHE A 60 -8.21 -12.18 14.73
C PHE A 60 -8.36 -12.44 13.23
N LEU A 61 -9.58 -12.75 12.75
CA LEU A 61 -9.86 -12.96 11.32
C LEU A 61 -9.48 -11.75 10.46
N ARG A 62 -9.57 -10.53 11.01
CA ARG A 62 -9.16 -9.30 10.32
C ARG A 62 -7.64 -9.17 10.29
N LEU A 63 -6.96 -9.49 11.38
CA LEU A 63 -5.49 -9.50 11.43
C LEU A 63 -4.90 -10.63 10.57
N GLN A 64 -5.62 -11.75 10.42
CA GLN A 64 -5.23 -12.83 9.53
C GLN A 64 -5.35 -12.43 8.06
N ALA A 65 -6.42 -11.72 7.68
CA ALA A 65 -6.61 -11.22 6.32
C ALA A 65 -5.73 -10.00 6.00
N GLN A 66 -5.53 -9.10 6.98
CA GLN A 66 -4.69 -7.91 6.85
C GLN A 66 -3.88 -7.68 8.15
N PRO A 67 -2.64 -8.19 8.23
CA PRO A 67 -1.80 -8.09 9.42
C PRO A 67 -1.41 -6.65 9.81
N THR A 68 -1.39 -5.74 8.85
CA THR A 68 -1.05 -4.32 9.07
C THR A 68 -2.27 -3.48 9.50
N ALA A 69 -3.43 -4.10 9.73
CA ALA A 69 -4.66 -3.40 10.09
C ALA A 69 -4.52 -2.63 11.42
N LEU A 70 -4.71 -1.30 11.35
CA LEU A 70 -4.63 -0.41 12.52
C LEU A 70 -5.96 -0.25 13.29
N ARG A 71 -7.07 -0.65 12.66
CA ARG A 71 -8.44 -0.33 13.10
C ARG A 71 -9.35 -1.53 13.04
N CYS A 72 -10.32 -1.58 13.95
CA CYS A 72 -11.43 -2.52 13.88
C CYS A 72 -12.37 -2.20 12.69
N LEU A 73 -13.24 -3.14 12.31
CA LEU A 73 -14.17 -2.97 11.20
C LEU A 73 -15.09 -1.75 11.39
N THR A 74 -15.58 -1.54 12.61
CA THR A 74 -16.48 -0.44 12.93
C THR A 74 -15.81 0.93 12.73
N CYS A 75 -14.60 1.11 13.29
CA CYS A 75 -13.83 2.34 13.15
C CYS A 75 -13.38 2.56 11.69
N GLN A 76 -13.00 1.49 10.99
CA GLN A 76 -12.66 1.56 9.57
C GLN A 76 -13.87 2.00 8.72
N ALA A 77 -15.05 1.41 8.93
CA ALA A 77 -16.26 1.79 8.20
C ALA A 77 -16.75 3.20 8.56
N ALA A 78 -16.55 3.64 9.80
CA ALA A 78 -16.84 5.02 10.20
C ALA A 78 -15.87 6.02 9.55
N ARG A 79 -14.60 5.64 9.44
CA ARG A 79 -13.55 6.39 8.76
C ARG A 79 -13.94 6.55 7.29
N GLU A 80 -14.13 5.47 6.54
CA GLU A 80 -14.48 5.52 5.10
C GLU A 80 -15.72 6.38 4.82
N ARG A 81 -16.78 6.27 5.63
CA ARG A 81 -17.99 7.12 5.51
C ARG A 81 -17.75 8.61 5.76
N LYS A 82 -16.71 8.98 6.51
CA LYS A 82 -16.37 10.38 6.79
C LYS A 82 -15.59 11.04 5.64
N TRP A 83 -15.03 10.24 4.73
CA TRP A 83 -14.28 10.70 3.55
C TRP A 83 -14.97 10.33 2.22
N ALA A 84 -16.18 9.74 2.30
CA ALA A 84 -17.10 9.59 1.18
C ALA A 84 -17.94 10.86 1.03
#